data_AF-A0A2G6DWY2-F1
#
_entry.id   AF-A0A2G6DWY2-F1
#
_cell.length_a   1.000
_cell.length_b   1.000
_cell.length_c   1.000
_cell.angle_alpha   90.00
_cell.angle_beta   90.00
_cell.angle_gamma   90.00
#
_symmetry.space_group_name_H-M   'P 1'
#
loop_
_entity.id
_entity.type
_entity.pdbx_description
1 polymer ?
#
loop_
_entity_poly.entity_id
_entity_poly.type
_entity_poly.pdbx_seq_one_letter_code
_entity_poly.pdbx_strand_id
1 'polypeptide(L)'
;MSTDYAKALGSRLRSIRTQQGLSLQGVEQKSDGRWKAVVVGSYERGDRAVTVQRLAELADFYGVPVQALLPDAVASGSSAPPPRLVLDLEQLSQVPAERAGPLARYVATIQEQRN
;
A
#
# COMPACT_ATOMS: atom_id res chain seq x y z
N MET A 1 -18.81 19.44 6.42
CA MET A 1 -18.85 18.05 6.94
C MET A 1 -18.71 17.00 5.83
N SER A 2 -19.68 16.77 4.91
CA SER A 2 -19.49 15.71 3.88
C SER A 2 -18.42 16.06 2.82
N THR A 3 -18.30 17.34 2.45
CA THR A 3 -17.26 17.82 1.51
C THR A 3 -15.85 17.70 2.08
N ASP A 4 -15.68 17.93 3.38
CA ASP A 4 -14.37 17.85 4.04
C ASP A 4 -13.89 16.39 4.12
N TYR A 5 -14.81 15.48 4.43
CA TYR A 5 -14.54 14.04 4.43
C TYR A 5 -14.20 13.53 3.02
N ALA A 6 -14.94 13.95 1.99
CA ALA A 6 -14.65 13.59 0.60
C ALA A 6 -13.27 14.08 0.14
N LYS A 7 -12.88 15.30 0.53
CA LYS A 7 -11.53 15.84 0.26
C LYS A 7 -10.44 15.09 1.00
N ALA A 8 -10.65 14.74 2.27
CA ALA A 8 -9.70 13.95 3.05
C ALA A 8 -9.50 12.55 2.45
N LEU A 9 -10.58 11.89 2.03
CA LEU A 9 -10.55 10.60 1.36
C LEU A 9 -9.82 10.71 0.02
N GLY A 10 -10.15 11.72 -0.78
CA GLY A 10 -9.51 11.99 -2.06
C GLY A 10 -8.00 12.24 -1.91
N SER A 11 -7.60 12.97 -0.87
CA SER A 11 -6.20 13.17 -0.51
C SER A 11 -5.50 11.84 -0.21
N ARG A 12 -6.14 10.95 0.56
CA ARG A 12 -5.59 9.63 0.88
C ARG A 12 -5.43 8.75 -0.35
N LEU A 13 -6.42 8.74 -1.24
CA LEU A 13 -6.36 8.05 -2.53
C LEU A 13 -5.18 8.54 -3.38
N ARG A 14 -4.98 9.88 -3.45
CA ARG A 14 -3.84 10.48 -4.14
C ARG A 14 -2.52 10.04 -3.55
N SER A 15 -2.38 10.05 -2.22
CA SER A 15 -1.15 9.65 -1.54
C SER A 15 -0.75 8.23 -1.91
N ILE A 16 -1.68 7.27 -1.84
CA ILE A 16 -1.41 5.87 -2.20
C ILE A 16 -1.00 5.74 -3.67
N ARG A 17 -1.71 6.41 -4.60
CA ARG A 17 -1.33 6.43 -6.01
C ARG A 17 0.10 6.97 -6.21
N THR A 18 0.43 8.10 -5.58
CA THR A 18 1.76 8.73 -5.71
C THR A 18 2.87 7.92 -5.06
N GLN A 19 2.60 7.23 -3.94
CA GLN A 19 3.56 6.32 -3.29
C GLN A 19 3.93 5.14 -4.18
N GLN A 20 3.00 4.69 -5.04
CA GLN A 20 3.26 3.66 -6.04
C GLN A 20 3.89 4.21 -7.34
N GLY A 21 4.23 5.50 -7.39
CA GLY A 21 4.84 6.14 -8.57
C GLY A 21 3.90 6.29 -9.76
N LEU A 22 2.59 6.11 -9.58
CA LEU A 22 1.63 6.16 -10.67
C LEU A 22 1.15 7.59 -10.91
N SER A 23 1.17 8.05 -12.17
CA SER A 23 0.41 9.23 -12.59
C SER A 23 -1.07 8.86 -12.79
N LEU A 24 -1.96 9.85 -12.93
CA LEU A 24 -3.37 9.57 -13.27
C LEU A 24 -3.51 8.82 -14.60
N GLN A 25 -2.69 9.18 -15.59
CA GLN A 25 -2.57 8.47 -16.86
C GLN A 25 -2.00 7.05 -16.67
N GLY A 26 -1.01 6.90 -15.78
CA GLY A 26 -0.44 5.59 -15.44
C GLY A 26 -1.44 4.66 -14.78
N VAL A 27 -2.38 5.19 -13.98
CA VAL A 27 -3.50 4.41 -13.43
C VAL A 27 -4.44 3.91 -14.53
N GLU A 28 -4.78 4.77 -15.49
CA GLU A 28 -5.62 4.39 -16.62
C GLU A 28 -4.96 3.30 -17.48
N GLN A 29 -3.67 3.45 -17.77
CA GLN A 29 -2.90 2.46 -18.53
C GLN A 29 -2.77 1.13 -17.78
N LYS A 30 -2.36 1.16 -16.50
CA LYS A 30 -2.20 -0.05 -15.66
C LYS A 30 -3.51 -0.81 -15.44
N SER A 31 -4.65 -0.15 -15.58
CA SER A 31 -5.98 -0.74 -15.40
C SER A 31 -6.68 -1.09 -16.72
N ASP A 32 -5.98 -1.06 -17.84
CA ASP A 32 -6.53 -1.27 -19.19
C ASP A 32 -7.78 -0.41 -19.46
N GLY A 33 -7.75 0.83 -18.99
CA GLY A 33 -8.84 1.79 -19.17
C GLY A 33 -10.02 1.64 -18.21
N ARG A 34 -10.02 0.66 -17.30
CA ARG A 34 -11.07 0.50 -16.27
C ARG A 34 -11.15 1.73 -15.37
N TRP A 35 -10.01 2.30 -14.99
CA TRP A 35 -9.92 3.51 -14.17
C TRP A 35 -9.53 4.72 -15.01
N LYS A 36 -10.53 5.43 -15.54
CA LYS A 36 -10.30 6.67 -16.30
C LYS A 36 -9.60 7.73 -15.45
N ALA A 37 -8.54 8.31 -16.00
CA ALA A 37 -7.70 9.31 -15.31
C ALA A 37 -8.53 10.49 -14.79
N VAL A 38 -9.50 10.96 -15.58
CA VAL A 38 -10.42 12.06 -15.21
C VAL A 38 -11.29 11.68 -14.02
N VAL A 39 -11.78 10.43 -13.97
CA VAL A 39 -12.66 9.95 -12.91
C VAL A 39 -11.88 9.83 -11.60
N VAL A 40 -10.71 9.18 -11.62
CA VAL A 40 -9.84 9.09 -10.45
C VAL A 40 -9.43 10.48 -9.97
N GLY A 41 -9.08 11.39 -10.88
CA GLY A 41 -8.76 12.77 -10.55
C GLY A 41 -9.91 13.52 -9.85
N SER A 42 -11.16 13.26 -10.25
CA SER A 42 -12.35 13.85 -9.59
C SER A 42 -12.55 13.32 -8.17
N TYR A 43 -12.25 12.04 -7.92
CA TYR A 43 -12.27 11.46 -6.57
C TYR A 43 -11.17 12.06 -5.71
N GLU A 44 -9.95 12.20 -6.24
CA GLU A 44 -8.82 12.74 -5.49
C GLU A 44 -8.98 14.20 -5.07
N ARG A 45 -9.74 15.00 -5.83
CA ARG A 45 -10.05 16.39 -5.46
C ARG A 45 -11.29 16.50 -4.57
N GLY A 46 -12.06 15.42 -4.43
CA GLY A 46 -13.35 15.44 -3.75
C GLY A 46 -14.47 16.12 -4.56
N ASP A 47 -14.26 16.36 -5.85
CA ASP A 47 -15.26 16.95 -6.76
C ASP A 47 -16.42 15.97 -7.01
N ARG A 48 -16.12 14.67 -6.93
CA ARG A 48 -17.08 13.58 -7.11
C ARG A 48 -17.04 12.66 -5.91
N ALA A 49 -18.22 12.33 -5.38
CA ALA A 49 -18.35 11.30 -4.36
C ALA A 49 -17.99 9.91 -4.94
N VAL A 50 -17.28 9.11 -4.15
CA VAL A 50 -16.96 7.72 -4.46
C VAL A 50 -17.93 6.81 -3.70
N THR A 51 -18.48 5.80 -4.37
CA THR A 51 -19.32 4.80 -3.71
C THR A 51 -18.44 3.82 -2.94
N VAL A 52 -19.00 3.17 -1.91
CA VAL A 52 -18.28 2.17 -1.12
C VAL A 52 -17.74 1.04 -2.00
N GLN A 53 -18.53 0.56 -2.97
CA GLN A 53 -18.10 -0.46 -3.93
C GLN A 53 -16.89 0.02 -4.76
N ARG A 54 -16.92 1.24 -5.31
CA ARG A 54 -15.80 1.78 -6.09
C ARG A 54 -14.56 1.98 -5.24
N LEU A 55 -14.73 2.35 -3.98
CA LEU A 55 -13.62 2.48 -3.03
C LEU A 55 -12.95 1.13 -2.78
N ALA A 56 -13.73 0.06 -2.60
CA ALA A 56 -13.21 -1.31 -2.46
C ALA A 56 -12.46 -1.76 -3.72
N GLU A 57 -13.04 -1.55 -4.92
CA GLU A 57 -12.35 -1.89 -6.17
C GLU A 57 -11.05 -1.11 -6.38
N LEU A 58 -10.98 0.16 -5.93
CA LEU A 58 -9.74 0.95 -5.95
C LEU A 58 -8.72 0.41 -4.94
N ALA A 59 -9.16 0.01 -3.75
CA ALA A 59 -8.30 -0.61 -2.74
C ALA A 59 -7.65 -1.89 -3.28
N ASP A 60 -8.44 -2.76 -3.91
CA ASP A 60 -7.96 -3.98 -4.56
C ASP A 60 -6.98 -3.67 -5.70
N PHE A 61 -7.29 -2.68 -6.54
CA PHE A 61 -6.41 -2.25 -7.64
C PHE A 61 -5.05 -1.76 -7.12
N TYR A 62 -5.03 -1.02 -6.00
CA TYR A 62 -3.81 -0.55 -5.38
C TYR A 62 -3.17 -1.59 -4.44
N GLY A 63 -3.80 -2.73 -4.19
CA GLY A 63 -3.29 -3.77 -3.29
C GLY A 63 -3.21 -3.33 -1.83
N VAL A 64 -4.15 -2.49 -1.38
CA VAL A 64 -4.20 -1.96 0.00
C VAL A 64 -5.54 -2.31 0.65
N PRO A 65 -5.62 -2.45 1.99
CA PRO A 65 -6.90 -2.62 2.67
C PRO A 65 -7.78 -1.37 2.48
N VAL A 66 -9.10 -1.55 2.33
CA VAL A 66 -10.04 -0.43 2.09
C VAL A 66 -9.98 0.64 3.20
N GLN A 67 -9.69 0.24 4.43
CA GLN A 67 -9.50 1.15 5.56
C GLN A 67 -8.35 2.13 5.31
N ALA A 68 -7.32 1.74 4.56
CA ALA A 68 -6.22 2.64 4.21
C ALA A 68 -6.64 3.80 3.30
N LEU A 69 -7.83 3.75 2.69
CA LEU A 69 -8.39 4.86 1.90
C LEU A 69 -9.30 5.78 2.71
N LEU A 70 -9.70 5.41 3.93
CA LEU A 70 -10.61 6.21 4.74
C LEU A 70 -9.88 7.33 5.49
N PRO A 71 -10.49 8.53 5.61
CA PRO A 71 -10.11 9.54 6.59
C PRO A 71 -10.10 8.95 8.00
N ASP A 72 -9.15 9.35 8.84
CA ASP A 72 -9.03 8.94 10.25
C ASP A 72 -8.86 7.43 10.50
N ALA A 73 -8.55 6.64 9.47
CA ALA A 73 -7.95 5.34 9.69
C ALA A 73 -6.63 5.59 10.43
N VAL A 74 -6.68 5.39 11.75
CA VAL A 74 -5.51 5.37 12.62
C VAL A 74 -4.41 4.64 11.88
N ALA A 75 -3.22 5.23 11.86
CA ALA A 75 -2.05 4.69 11.19
C ALA A 75 -1.62 3.36 11.85
N SER A 76 -2.44 2.33 11.76
CA SER A 76 -2.19 0.97 12.23
C SER A 76 -1.63 0.08 11.12
N GLY A 77 -1.30 0.67 9.97
CA GLY A 77 -0.50 0.04 8.93
C GLY A 77 0.32 1.12 8.23
N SER A 78 1.60 1.20 8.58
CA SER A 78 2.63 2.01 7.93
C SER A 78 2.42 2.07 6.40
N SER A 79 2.18 3.27 5.86
CA SER A 79 2.26 3.52 4.42
C SER A 79 3.69 3.82 3.95
N ALA A 80 4.69 3.62 4.82
CA ALA A 80 6.03 3.38 4.32
C ALA A 80 6.08 1.90 3.90
N PRO A 81 6.76 1.54 2.78
CA PRO A 81 7.22 0.17 2.63
C PRO A 81 7.84 -0.26 3.96
N PRO A 82 7.64 -1.52 4.42
CA PRO A 82 8.32 -1.97 5.63
C PRO A 82 9.77 -1.55 5.47
N PRO A 83 10.35 -0.80 6.45
CA PRO A 83 11.71 -0.31 6.30
C PRO A 83 12.56 -1.48 5.85
N ARG A 84 13.35 -1.29 4.79
CA ARG A 84 14.16 -2.36 4.21
C ARG A 84 14.97 -2.98 5.35
N LEU A 85 14.53 -4.15 5.80
CA LEU A 85 15.16 -4.86 6.89
C LEU A 85 16.29 -5.67 6.28
N VAL A 86 17.51 -5.16 6.42
CA VAL A 86 18.72 -5.89 6.04
C VAL A 86 19.15 -6.67 7.28
N LEU A 87 19.05 -7.99 7.20
CA LEU A 87 19.56 -8.90 8.22
C LEU A 87 21.02 -9.20 7.90
N ASP A 88 21.90 -8.91 8.85
CA ASP A 88 23.28 -9.36 8.80
C ASP A 88 23.31 -10.86 9.14
N LEU A 89 23.62 -11.68 8.15
CA LEU A 89 23.61 -13.13 8.28
C LEU A 89 24.81 -13.67 9.07
N GLU A 90 25.93 -12.93 9.06
CA GLU A 90 27.11 -13.26 9.83
C GLU A 90 26.80 -13.06 11.32
N GLN A 91 26.23 -11.91 11.69
CA GLN A 91 25.80 -11.68 13.07
C GLN A 91 24.68 -12.63 13.50
N LEU A 92 23.72 -12.92 12.63
CA LEU A 92 22.64 -13.87 12.94
C LEU A 92 23.18 -15.26 13.30
N SER A 93 24.26 -15.70 12.64
CA SER A 93 24.91 -17.00 12.91
C SER A 93 25.55 -17.07 14.31
N GLN A 94 25.89 -15.92 14.90
CA GLN A 94 26.49 -15.82 16.23
C GLN A 94 25.45 -15.74 17.36
N VAL A 95 24.16 -15.59 17.03
CA VAL A 95 23.09 -15.52 18.03
C VAL A 95 22.72 -16.93 18.51
N PRO A 96 22.59 -17.17 19.83
CA PRO A 96 22.18 -18.47 20.35
C PRO A 96 20.84 -18.95 19.76
N ALA A 97 20.76 -20.23 19.42
CA ALA A 97 19.61 -20.83 18.76
C ALA A 97 18.30 -20.72 19.58
N GLU A 98 18.39 -20.63 20.90
CA GLU A 98 17.24 -20.41 21.79
C GLU A 98 16.55 -19.06 21.52
N ARG A 99 17.29 -18.06 21.04
CA ARG A 99 16.77 -16.72 20.74
C ARG A 99 16.44 -16.52 19.26
N ALA A 100 17.19 -17.16 18.36
CA ALA A 100 17.09 -16.93 16.92
C ALA A 100 16.71 -18.16 16.09
N GLY A 101 16.43 -19.32 16.70
CA GLY A 101 16.23 -20.58 15.99
C GLY A 101 15.15 -20.56 14.89
N PRO A 102 13.94 -20.04 15.14
CA PRO A 102 12.92 -19.89 14.09
C PRO A 102 13.38 -18.98 12.94
N LEU A 103 14.04 -17.86 13.27
CA LEU A 103 14.51 -16.88 12.28
C LEU A 103 15.64 -17.47 11.42
N ALA A 104 16.62 -18.14 12.04
CA ALA A 104 17.73 -18.79 11.35
C ALA A 104 17.24 -19.86 10.34
N ARG A 105 16.26 -20.68 10.75
CA ARG A 105 15.64 -21.68 9.85
C ARG A 105 14.94 -21.02 8.67
N TYR A 106 14.17 -19.97 8.92
CA TYR A 106 13.46 -19.26 7.85
C TYR A 106 14.45 -18.62 6.85
N VAL A 107 15.51 -17.98 7.35
CA VAL A 107 16.56 -17.41 6.50
C VAL A 107 17.22 -18.49 5.62
N ALA A 108 17.55 -19.66 6.17
CA ALA A 108 18.14 -20.76 5.42
C ALA A 108 17.24 -21.19 4.24
N THR A 109 15.92 -21.32 4.47
CA THR A 109 14.97 -21.67 3.39
C THR A 109 14.93 -20.63 2.26
N ILE A 110 15.10 -19.34 2.58
CA ILE A 110 15.13 -18.27 1.58
C ILE A 110 16.45 -18.28 0.79
N GLN A 111 17.57 -18.58 1.45
CA GLN A 111 18.88 -18.68 0.79
C GLN A 111 18.88 -19.83 -0.23
N GLU A 112 18.29 -20.97 0.11
CA GLU A 112 18.15 -22.12 -0.81
C GLU A 112 17.30 -21.79 -2.03
N GLN A 113 16.22 -21.03 -1.88
CA GLN A 113 15.34 -20.64 -3.00
C GLN A 113 15.95 -19.61 -3.96
N ARG A 114 17.03 -18.94 -3.56
CA ARG A 114 17.68 -17.87 -4.34
C ARG A 114 18.92 -18.32 -5.09
N ASN A 115 19.40 -19.54 -4.82
CA ASN A 115 20.48 -20.20 -5.56
C ASN A 115 19.89 -21.12 -6.63
#